data_AF-A0A3D5I392-F1
#
_entry.id   AF-A0A3D5I392-F1
#
_cell.length_a   1.000
_cell.length_b   1.000
_cell.length_c   1.000
_cell.angle_alpha   90.00
_cell.angle_beta   90.00
_cell.angle_gamma   90.00
#
_symmetry.space_group_name_H-M   'P 1'
#
loop_
_entity.id
_entity.type
_entity.pdbx_description
1 polymer ?
#
loop_
_entity_poly.entity_id
_entity_poly.type
_entity_poly.pdbx_seq_one_letter_code
_entity_poly.pdbx_strand_id
1 'polypeptide(L)'
;NPVVDEEPVMRWGALWRQRQRWAEGGLQRFLDYWPALFSDRLSGRQQLDLIVFFLLQYGLPLATVGDVFGMIWWRQWPLLWPLSVSTLSLSALALWRSGRRHSEGPELPEATGWNLLVANTYLIHWFLVIPWVAVRMALRPKRLVWAKTVHAGLSVSS
;
A
#
# COMPACT_ATOMS: atom_id res chain seq x y z
N ASN A 1 16.46 21.71 -1.07
CA ASN A 1 16.04 20.74 -0.05
C ASN A 1 14.55 20.83 0.13
N PRO A 2 13.84 19.68 0.17
CA PRO A 2 12.41 19.67 0.48
C PRO A 2 12.17 20.27 1.86
N VAL A 3 10.98 20.85 2.08
CA VAL A 3 10.61 21.53 3.34
C VAL A 3 10.51 20.53 4.52
N VAL A 4 10.36 19.24 4.22
CA VAL A 4 10.30 18.15 5.20
C VAL A 4 11.29 17.07 4.78
N ASP A 5 12.24 16.75 5.65
CA ASP A 5 13.14 15.62 5.50
C ASP A 5 12.56 14.39 6.22
N GLU A 6 12.41 13.28 5.49
CA GLU A 6 11.90 12.02 6.03
C GLU A 6 13.03 10.97 6.09
N GLU A 7 13.26 10.41 7.27
CA GLU A 7 14.21 9.29 7.42
C GLU A 7 13.59 7.99 6.87
N PRO A 8 14.24 7.33 5.90
CA PRO A 8 13.73 6.07 5.35
C PRO A 8 13.89 4.92 6.35
N VAL A 9 12.97 3.96 6.28
CA VAL A 9 13.08 2.73 7.08
C VAL A 9 14.13 1.80 6.46
N MET A 10 15.28 1.70 7.14
CA MET A 10 16.45 0.97 6.61
C MET A 10 16.38 -0.56 6.74
N ARG A 11 15.46 -1.11 7.55
CA ARG A 11 15.36 -2.55 7.82
C ARG A 11 14.05 -3.12 7.30
N TRP A 12 14.13 -4.18 6.50
CA TRP A 12 12.97 -4.90 5.94
C TRP A 12 11.92 -5.29 7.00
N GLY A 13 12.35 -5.86 8.14
CA GLY A 13 11.42 -6.23 9.21
C GLY A 13 10.72 -5.02 9.85
N ALA A 14 11.38 -3.87 9.92
CA ALA A 14 10.78 -2.63 10.41
C ALA A 14 9.78 -2.06 9.39
N LEU A 15 10.12 -2.10 8.09
CA LEU A 15 9.23 -1.70 7.00
C LEU A 15 7.96 -2.55 6.97
N TRP A 16 8.11 -3.87 7.08
CA TRP A 16 6.97 -4.81 7.13
C TRP A 16 6.02 -4.49 8.29
N ARG A 17 6.54 -4.25 9.49
CA ARG A 17 5.72 -3.85 10.65
C ARG A 17 5.08 -2.47 10.46
N GLN A 18 5.78 -1.53 9.85
CA GLN A 18 5.23 -0.20 9.56
C GLN A 18 4.07 -0.30 8.57
N ARG A 19 4.24 -1.00 7.45
CA ARG A 19 3.22 -1.19 6.42
C ARG A 19 2.00 -1.94 6.94
N GLN A 20 2.20 -2.96 7.78
CA GLN A 20 1.09 -3.62 8.47
C GLN A 20 0.28 -2.68 9.35
N ARG A 21 0.92 -1.75 10.07
CA ARG A 21 0.22 -0.75 10.88
C ARG A 21 -0.53 0.27 10.04
N TRP A 22 0.04 0.69 8.90
CA TRP A 22 -0.65 1.58 7.96
C TRP A 22 -1.89 0.90 7.38
N ALA A 23 -1.75 -0.35 6.96
CA ALA A 23 -2.87 -1.16 6.46
C ALA A 23 -3.95 -1.35 7.51
N GLU A 24 -3.57 -1.70 8.75
CA GLU A 24 -4.51 -1.91 9.85
C GLU A 24 -5.23 -0.62 10.24
N GLY A 25 -4.51 0.49 10.41
CA GLY A 25 -5.12 1.80 10.73
C GLY A 25 -6.01 2.31 9.61
N GLY A 26 -5.61 2.10 8.35
CA GLY A 26 -6.42 2.44 7.18
C GLY A 26 -7.72 1.65 7.11
N LEU A 27 -7.66 0.31 7.23
CA LEU A 27 -8.83 -0.56 7.28
C LEU A 27 -9.74 -0.21 8.47
N GLN A 28 -9.16 -0.01 9.67
CA GLN A 28 -9.92 0.40 10.85
C GLN A 28 -10.63 1.72 10.62
N ARG A 29 -9.99 2.73 10.03
CA ARG A 29 -10.64 4.01 9.70
C ARG A 29 -11.86 3.80 8.80
N PHE A 30 -11.74 2.98 7.76
CA PHE A 30 -12.88 2.71 6.86
C PHE A 30 -13.99 1.92 7.55
N LEU A 31 -13.66 0.96 8.42
CA LEU A 31 -14.64 0.17 9.17
C LEU A 31 -15.31 0.98 10.29
N ASP A 32 -14.58 1.85 11.00
CA ASP A 32 -15.10 2.64 12.10
C ASP A 32 -15.99 3.79 11.59
N TYR A 33 -15.64 4.39 10.44
CA TYR A 33 -16.35 5.52 9.84
C TYR A 33 -17.20 5.14 8.62
N TRP A 34 -17.46 3.86 8.38
CA TRP A 34 -18.25 3.41 7.22
C TRP A 34 -19.62 4.10 7.09
N PRO A 35 -20.39 4.41 8.17
CA PRO A 35 -21.68 5.09 8.01
C PRO A 35 -21.49 6.56 7.58
N ALA A 36 -20.38 7.19 7.98
CA ALA A 36 -20.07 8.55 7.61
C ALA A 36 -19.75 8.68 6.11
N LEU A 37 -19.25 7.62 5.47
CA LEU A 37 -19.03 7.57 4.02
C LEU A 37 -20.32 7.75 3.23
N PHE A 38 -21.46 7.33 3.78
CA PHE A 38 -22.78 7.42 3.16
C PHE A 38 -23.67 8.48 3.80
N SER A 39 -23.10 9.36 4.62
CA SER A 39 -23.83 10.44 5.28
C SER A 39 -23.75 11.75 4.47
N ASP A 40 -24.68 12.66 4.72
CA ASP A 40 -24.72 14.00 4.10
C ASP A 40 -23.55 14.92 4.54
N ARG A 41 -22.62 14.42 5.36
CA ARG A 41 -21.43 15.17 5.82
C ARG A 41 -20.37 15.33 4.72
N LEU A 42 -20.41 14.49 3.70
CA LEU A 42 -19.48 14.49 2.58
C LEU A 42 -20.20 14.90 1.30
N SER A 43 -19.56 15.71 0.48
CA SER A 43 -20.04 15.91 -0.89
C SER A 43 -19.93 14.60 -1.69
N GLY A 44 -20.81 14.41 -2.68
CA GLY A 44 -20.77 13.20 -3.51
C GLY A 44 -19.42 12.96 -4.20
N ARG A 45 -18.66 14.03 -4.50
CA ARG A 45 -17.29 13.91 -5.03
C ARG A 45 -16.30 13.35 -4.01
N GLN A 46 -16.37 13.81 -2.76
CA GLN A 46 -15.52 13.30 -1.68
C GLN A 46 -15.88 11.85 -1.34
N GLN A 47 -17.18 11.51 -1.35
CA GLN A 47 -17.63 10.14 -1.15
C GLN A 47 -17.10 9.22 -2.26
N LEU A 48 -17.22 9.64 -3.52
CA LEU A 48 -16.69 8.87 -4.65
C LEU A 48 -15.18 8.69 -4.54
N ASP A 49 -14.45 9.76 -4.22
CA ASP A 49 -12.99 9.70 -4.05
C ASP A 49 -12.60 8.71 -2.94
N LEU A 50 -13.25 8.76 -1.78
CA LEU A 50 -13.00 7.83 -0.68
C LEU A 50 -13.36 6.39 -1.02
N ILE A 51 -14.46 6.15 -1.74
CA ILE A 51 -14.87 4.82 -2.20
C ILE A 51 -13.85 4.27 -3.20
N VAL A 52 -13.47 5.07 -4.21
CA VAL A 52 -12.47 4.66 -5.21
C VAL A 52 -11.13 4.39 -4.53
N PHE A 53 -10.70 5.26 -3.62
CA PHE A 53 -9.48 5.04 -2.82
C PHE A 53 -9.57 3.75 -2.02
N PHE A 54 -10.69 3.47 -1.35
CA PHE A 54 -10.88 2.24 -0.60
C PHE A 54 -10.81 1.00 -1.50
N LEU A 55 -11.53 1.03 -2.62
CA LEU A 55 -11.57 -0.07 -3.58
C LEU A 55 -10.20 -0.34 -4.19
N LEU A 56 -9.45 0.69 -4.58
CA LEU A 56 -8.12 0.50 -5.18
C LEU A 56 -7.07 0.11 -4.13
N GLN A 57 -7.07 0.74 -2.96
CA GLN A 57 -6.02 0.54 -1.95
C GLN A 57 -6.22 -0.73 -1.11
N TYR A 58 -7.47 -1.18 -0.91
CA TYR A 58 -7.80 -2.31 -0.03
C TYR A 58 -8.61 -3.40 -0.74
N GLY A 59 -9.64 -3.02 -1.51
CA GLY A 59 -10.52 -3.97 -2.19
C GLY A 59 -9.81 -4.79 -3.28
N LEU A 60 -9.08 -4.10 -4.16
CA LEU A 60 -8.39 -4.67 -5.30
C LEU A 60 -7.30 -5.68 -4.88
N PRO A 61 -6.41 -5.39 -3.90
CA PRO A 61 -5.51 -6.39 -3.36
C PRO A 61 -6.20 -7.67 -2.88
N LEU A 62 -7.31 -7.53 -2.15
CA LEU A 62 -8.03 -8.68 -1.59
C LEU A 62 -8.71 -9.49 -2.70
N ALA A 63 -9.37 -8.83 -3.64
CA ALA A 63 -10.01 -9.47 -4.79
C ALA A 63 -8.98 -10.16 -5.70
N THR A 64 -7.79 -9.57 -5.88
CA THR A 64 -6.70 -10.18 -6.67
C THR A 64 -6.23 -11.49 -6.05
N VAL A 65 -6.15 -11.58 -4.71
CA VAL A 65 -5.83 -12.85 -4.04
C VAL A 65 -6.95 -13.89 -4.23
N GLY A 66 -8.22 -13.46 -4.18
CA GLY A 66 -9.35 -14.33 -4.49
C GLY A 66 -9.30 -14.88 -5.92
N ASP A 67 -8.95 -14.04 -6.89
CA ASP A 67 -8.76 -14.44 -8.29
C ASP A 67 -7.62 -15.44 -8.48
N VAL A 68 -6.47 -15.22 -7.82
CA VAL A 68 -5.36 -16.17 -7.84
C VAL A 68 -5.76 -17.50 -7.21
N PHE A 69 -6.52 -17.47 -6.11
CA PHE A 69 -7.05 -18.68 -5.49
C PHE A 69 -8.01 -19.42 -6.44
N GLY A 70 -8.93 -18.71 -7.08
CA GLY A 70 -9.86 -19.28 -8.05
C GLY A 70 -9.16 -19.83 -9.30
N MET A 71 -8.11 -19.14 -9.78
CA MET A 71 -7.27 -19.62 -10.86
C MET A 71 -6.56 -20.93 -10.49
N ILE A 72 -6.02 -21.04 -9.28
CA ILE A 72 -5.33 -22.26 -8.84
C ILE A 72 -6.32 -23.41 -8.63
N TRP A 73 -7.44 -23.13 -7.95
CA TRP A 73 -8.37 -24.18 -7.50
C TRP A 73 -9.36 -24.60 -8.59
N TRP A 74 -9.98 -23.63 -9.27
CA TRP A 74 -10.98 -23.87 -10.31
C TRP A 74 -10.41 -23.82 -11.73
N ARG A 75 -9.11 -23.51 -11.90
CA ARG A 75 -8.43 -23.42 -13.22
C ARG A 75 -9.10 -22.43 -14.18
N GLN A 76 -9.71 -21.39 -13.62
CA GLN A 76 -10.35 -20.31 -14.38
C GLN A 76 -9.38 -19.17 -14.65
N TRP A 77 -9.65 -18.39 -15.69
CA TRP A 77 -8.90 -17.17 -15.93
C TRP A 77 -9.25 -16.13 -14.85
N PRO A 78 -8.25 -15.49 -14.23
CA PRO A 78 -8.50 -14.51 -13.18
C PRO A 78 -9.26 -13.32 -13.76
N LEU A 79 -10.43 -12.98 -13.23
CA LEU A 79 -11.32 -11.97 -13.81
C LEU A 79 -10.65 -10.59 -13.92
N LEU A 80 -9.79 -10.25 -12.95
CA LEU A 80 -9.12 -8.97 -12.81
C LEU A 80 -7.78 -8.91 -13.56
N TRP A 81 -7.41 -9.93 -14.34
CA TRP A 81 -6.14 -9.95 -15.07
C TRP A 81 -5.89 -8.70 -15.94
N PRO A 82 -6.89 -8.11 -16.65
CA PRO A 82 -6.64 -6.91 -17.45
C PRO A 82 -6.31 -5.70 -16.58
N LEU A 83 -6.95 -5.62 -15.41
CA LEU A 83 -6.70 -4.57 -14.44
C LEU A 83 -5.32 -4.74 -13.80
N SER A 84 -4.93 -5.95 -13.39
CA SER A 84 -3.60 -6.23 -12.85
C SER A 84 -2.48 -5.90 -13.84
N VAL A 85 -2.63 -6.28 -15.11
CA VAL A 85 -1.67 -5.94 -16.18
C VAL A 85 -1.60 -4.43 -16.39
N SER A 86 -2.75 -3.75 -16.38
CA SER A 86 -2.82 -2.29 -16.51
C SER A 86 -2.12 -1.58 -15.35
N THR A 87 -2.36 -2.01 -14.11
CA THR A 87 -1.72 -1.45 -12.91
C THR A 87 -0.20 -1.64 -12.95
N LEU A 88 0.28 -2.84 -13.28
CA LEU A 88 1.71 -3.13 -13.39
C LEU A 88 2.39 -2.34 -14.51
N SER A 89 1.69 -2.16 -15.64
CA SER A 89 2.22 -1.41 -16.78
C SER A 89 2.27 0.09 -16.47
N LEU A 90 1.22 0.63 -15.84
CA LEU A 90 1.17 2.02 -15.40
C LEU A 90 2.20 2.31 -14.31
N SER A 91 2.39 1.41 -13.34
CA SER A 91 3.41 1.57 -12.30
C SER A 91 4.81 1.55 -12.90
N ALA A 92 5.11 0.61 -13.80
CA ALA A 92 6.39 0.54 -14.48
C ALA A 92 6.67 1.81 -15.30
N LEU A 93 5.68 2.30 -16.06
CA LEU A 93 5.80 3.53 -16.84
C LEU A 93 5.97 4.76 -15.95
N ALA A 94 5.22 4.85 -14.85
CA ALA A 94 5.32 5.93 -13.89
C ALA A 94 6.71 5.96 -13.22
N LEU A 95 7.22 4.81 -12.78
CA LEU A 95 8.56 4.68 -12.20
C LEU A 95 9.65 5.05 -13.23
N TRP A 96 9.54 4.56 -14.46
CA TRP A 96 10.47 4.88 -15.56
C TRP A 96 10.48 6.37 -15.90
N ARG A 97 9.31 7.02 -15.88
CA ARG A 97 9.19 8.47 -16.12
C ARG A 97 9.67 9.28 -14.92
N SER A 98 9.42 8.81 -13.70
CA SER A 98 9.85 9.44 -12.45
C SER A 98 11.37 9.47 -12.31
N GLY A 99 12.05 8.37 -12.63
CA GLY A 99 13.52 8.31 -12.59
C GLY A 99 14.23 9.18 -13.64
N ARG A 100 13.49 9.81 -14.56
CA ARG A 100 14.00 10.77 -15.55
C ARG A 100 13.65 12.22 -15.23
N ARG A 101 12.85 12.46 -14.19
CA ARG A 101 12.49 13.82 -13.77
C ARG A 101 13.51 14.33 -12.78
N HIS A 102 13.70 15.65 -12.77
CA HIS A 102 14.48 16.30 -11.75
C HIS A 102 13.81 16.08 -10.39
N SER A 103 14.59 15.62 -9.41
CA SER A 103 14.13 15.40 -8.04
C SER A 103 14.41 16.67 -7.24
N GLU A 104 13.42 17.18 -6.51
CA GLU A 104 13.64 18.26 -5.52
C GLU A 104 14.32 17.73 -4.24
N GLY A 105 14.35 16.40 -4.08
CA GLY A 105 15.00 15.67 -2.99
C GLY A 105 16.31 15.02 -3.41
N PRO A 106 16.75 13.94 -2.72
CA PRO A 106 17.94 13.20 -3.09
C PRO A 106 17.91 12.74 -4.55
N GLU A 107 19.09 12.61 -5.16
CA GLU A 107 19.21 12.06 -6.50
C GLU A 107 18.55 10.69 -6.57
N LEU A 108 17.59 10.55 -7.49
CA LEU A 108 16.92 9.28 -7.69
C LEU A 108 17.89 8.33 -8.41
N PRO A 109 17.92 7.03 -8.03
CA PRO A 109 18.67 6.04 -8.77
C PRO A 109 18.25 6.04 -10.24
N GLU A 110 19.21 5.81 -11.14
CA GLU A 110 18.92 5.71 -12.56
C GLU A 110 17.83 4.67 -12.83
N ALA A 111 16.98 4.91 -13.83
CA ALA A 111 15.89 4.04 -14.24
C ALA A 111 16.39 2.78 -14.99
N THR A 112 17.33 2.05 -14.41
CA THR A 112 17.82 0.76 -14.88
C THR A 112 16.74 -0.31 -14.72
N GLY A 113 16.80 -1.38 -15.53
CA GLY A 113 15.82 -2.48 -15.45
C GLY A 113 15.76 -3.11 -14.05
N TRP A 114 16.91 -3.21 -13.37
CA TRP A 114 16.97 -3.72 -11.99
C TRP A 114 16.28 -2.79 -10.98
N ASN A 115 16.55 -1.49 -11.03
CA ASN A 115 15.91 -0.53 -10.12
C ASN A 115 14.40 -0.47 -10.32
N LEU A 116 13.94 -0.56 -11.58
CA LEU A 116 12.52 -0.64 -11.89
C LEU A 116 11.88 -1.93 -11.36
N LEU A 117 12.57 -3.06 -11.47
CA LEU A 117 12.11 -4.34 -10.92
C LEU A 117 11.98 -4.26 -9.39
N VAL A 118 12.99 -3.73 -8.70
CA VAL A 118 12.97 -3.56 -7.24
C VAL A 118 11.86 -2.61 -6.81
N ALA A 119 11.71 -1.46 -7.49
CA ALA A 119 10.66 -0.50 -7.19
C ALA A 119 9.26 -1.06 -7.46
N ASN A 120 9.08 -1.82 -8.54
CA ASN A 120 7.80 -2.43 -8.84
C ASN A 120 7.48 -3.59 -7.87
N THR A 121 8.46 -4.41 -7.50
CA THR A 121 8.33 -5.43 -6.46
C THR A 121 7.94 -4.81 -5.13
N TYR A 122 8.54 -3.66 -4.81
CA TYR A 122 8.11 -2.86 -3.69
C TYR A 122 6.64 -2.44 -3.88
N LEU A 123 6.17 -1.89 -4.98
CA LEU A 123 4.73 -1.57 -5.10
C LEU A 123 3.82 -2.81 -4.94
N ILE A 124 4.21 -3.96 -5.51
CA ILE A 124 3.49 -5.23 -5.40
C ILE A 124 3.43 -5.74 -3.95
N HIS A 125 4.39 -5.39 -3.06
CA HIS A 125 4.35 -5.84 -1.66
C HIS A 125 3.05 -5.46 -0.97
N TRP A 126 2.39 -4.38 -1.41
CA TRP A 126 1.11 -3.95 -0.88
C TRP A 126 -0.01 -4.98 -1.10
N PHE A 127 0.03 -5.70 -2.22
CA PHE A 127 -0.89 -6.80 -2.53
C PHE A 127 -0.72 -8.01 -1.61
N LEU A 128 0.40 -8.10 -0.87
CA LEU A 128 0.60 -9.12 0.17
C LEU A 128 0.22 -8.59 1.56
N VAL A 129 0.56 -7.33 1.86
CA VAL A 129 0.29 -6.71 3.17
C VAL A 129 -1.20 -6.62 3.44
N ILE A 130 -2.00 -6.15 2.48
CA ILE A 130 -3.44 -5.94 2.69
C ILE A 130 -4.18 -7.24 3.02
N PRO A 131 -4.10 -8.31 2.21
CA PRO A 131 -4.80 -9.56 2.52
C PRO A 131 -4.33 -10.17 3.84
N TRP A 132 -3.02 -10.13 4.12
CA TRP A 132 -2.47 -10.58 5.39
C TRP A 132 -3.07 -9.85 6.60
N VAL A 133 -3.12 -8.52 6.54
CA VAL A 133 -3.69 -7.71 7.63
C VAL A 133 -5.20 -7.90 7.73
N ALA A 134 -5.91 -7.98 6.61
CA ALA A 134 -7.36 -8.23 6.59
C ALA A 134 -7.71 -9.57 7.27
N VAL A 135 -7.02 -10.66 6.90
CA VAL A 135 -7.19 -11.97 7.54
C VAL A 135 -6.82 -11.91 9.02
N ARG A 136 -5.71 -11.24 9.38
CA ARG A 136 -5.31 -11.08 10.78
C ARG A 136 -6.36 -10.33 11.59
N MET A 137 -6.95 -9.27 11.05
CA MET A 137 -8.01 -8.49 11.71
C MET A 137 -9.31 -9.29 11.84
N ALA A 138 -9.63 -10.14 10.85
CA ALA A 138 -10.82 -11.00 10.90
C ALA A 138 -10.68 -12.12 11.95
N LEU A 139 -9.47 -12.66 12.13
CA LEU A 139 -9.24 -13.82 12.99
C LEU A 139 -8.77 -13.48 14.41
N ARG A 140 -8.18 -12.29 14.63
CA ARG A 140 -7.60 -11.92 15.92
C ARG A 140 -8.30 -10.70 16.52
N PRO A 141 -8.56 -10.71 17.84
CA PRO A 141 -9.12 -9.55 18.52
C PRO A 141 -8.17 -8.36 18.42
N LYS A 142 -8.75 -7.15 18.35
CA LYS A 142 -8.03 -5.88 18.24
C LYS A 142 -7.00 -5.75 19.36
N ARG A 143 -5.73 -5.51 19.00
CA ARG A 143 -4.65 -5.19 19.95
C ARG A 143 -3.99 -3.88 19.54
N LEU A 144 -4.20 -2.83 20.34
CA LEU A 144 -3.55 -1.54 20.16
C LEU A 144 -2.09 -1.65 20.63
N VAL A 145 -1.19 -1.93 19.69
CA VAL A 145 0.26 -1.88 19.94
C VAL A 145 0.79 -0.58 19.34
N TRP A 146 0.89 0.45 20.18
CA TRP A 146 1.55 1.70 19.81
C TRP A 146 3.07 1.52 19.81
N ALA A 147 3.64 1.23 18.64
CA ALA A 147 5.09 1.10 18.46
C ALA A 147 5.63 2.25 17.61
N LYS A 148 6.38 3.19 18.17
CA LYS A 148 6.99 4.27 17.36
C LYS A 148 8.04 3.67 16.41
N THR A 149 8.13 4.18 15.18
CA THR A 149 9.29 3.88 14.32
C THR A 149 10.52 4.51 14.97
N VAL A 150 11.58 3.70 15.17
CA VAL A 150 12.83 4.21 15.74
C VAL A 150 13.49 5.08 14.67
N HIS A 151 13.77 6.33 15.02
CA HIS A 151 14.48 7.28 14.17
C HIS A 151 15.97 7.15 14.49
N ALA A 152 16.82 7.22 13.47
CA ALA A 152 18.26 7.00 13.63
C ALA A 152 18.96 8.12 14.44
N GLY A 153 18.25 9.18 14.82
CA GLY A 153 18.74 10.27 15.67
C GLY A 153 18.54 10.12 17.19
N LEU A 154 17.89 9.07 17.69
CA LEU A 154 17.77 8.82 19.13
C LEU A 154 18.66 7.63 19.51
N SER A 155 19.93 7.92 19.78
CA SER A 155 20.76 7.07 20.62
C SER A 155 19.99 6.86 21.93
N VAL A 156 19.48 5.66 22.14
CA VAL A 156 18.96 5.23 23.43
C VAL A 156 20.17 5.25 24.38
N SER A 157 20.28 6.31 25.18
CA SER A 157 21.13 6.27 26.37
C SER A 157 20.49 5.24 27.30
N SER A 158 21.26 4.19 27.55
CA SER A 158 21.07 3.11 28.51
C SER A 158 20.65 3.57 29.91
#